data_AF-A0A7Z7J1B9-F1
#
_entry.id   AF-A0A7Z7J1B9-F1
#
_cell.length_a   1.000
_cell.length_b   1.000
_cell.length_c   1.000
_cell.angle_alpha   90.00
_cell.angle_beta   90.00
_cell.angle_gamma   90.00
#
_symmetry.space_group_name_H-M   'P 1'
#
loop_
_entity.id
_entity.type
_entity.pdbx_description
1 polymer ?
#
loop_
_entity_poly.entity_id
_entity_poly.type
_entity_poly.pdbx_seq_one_letter_code
_entity_poly.pdbx_strand_id
1 'polypeptide(L)'
;MAGMLPDGFHWIQVYQHQEGPPRMLALGTEGVARMEQRVDTGAWYIYLDYHLQRIDRPTRRRDCSSFEAGRAGAEIWVCRHEERLREEVAAIKAARPRHCGSG
;
A
#
# COMPACT_ATOMS: atom_id res chain seq x y z
N MET A 1 -6.53 6.23 -19.88
CA MET A 1 -7.50 6.63 -18.84
C MET A 1 -6.82 6.41 -17.50
N ALA A 2 -6.25 7.45 -16.90
CA ALA A 2 -5.72 7.33 -15.54
C ALA A 2 -6.90 7.05 -14.61
N GLY A 3 -6.97 5.85 -14.04
CA GLY A 3 -8.02 5.52 -13.09
C GLY A 3 -7.89 6.46 -11.90
N MET A 4 -8.90 7.30 -11.67
CA MET A 4 -8.93 8.17 -10.49
C MET A 4 -8.96 7.27 -9.25
N LEU A 5 -7.86 7.27 -8.51
CA LEU A 5 -7.83 6.69 -7.16
C LEU A 5 -8.91 7.38 -6.32
N PRO A 6 -9.59 6.66 -5.42
CA PRO A 6 -10.55 7.29 -4.51
C PRO A 6 -9.87 8.33 -3.61
N ASP A 7 -10.65 9.25 -3.06
CA ASP A 7 -10.13 10.39 -2.31
C ASP A 7 -9.21 9.99 -1.15
N GLY A 8 -8.03 10.62 -1.09
CA GLY A 8 -7.00 10.36 -0.08
C GLY A 8 -6.07 9.18 -0.39
N PHE A 9 -6.40 8.34 -1.38
CA PHE A 9 -5.48 7.33 -1.88
C PHE A 9 -4.49 7.93 -2.86
N HIS A 10 -3.20 7.64 -2.67
CA HIS A 10 -2.15 8.16 -3.55
C HIS A 10 -0.92 7.25 -3.52
N TRP A 11 -0.15 7.30 -4.60
CA TRP A 11 1.11 6.57 -4.70
C TRP A 11 2.26 7.39 -4.12
N ILE A 12 3.07 6.76 -3.27
CA ILE A 12 4.27 7.33 -2.65
C ILE A 12 5.50 6.46 -2.88
N GLN A 13 6.68 7.06 -2.74
CA GLN A 13 7.95 6.31 -2.73
C GLN A 13 8.04 5.51 -1.43
N VAL A 14 8.61 4.31 -1.51
CA VAL A 14 8.79 3.43 -0.35
C VAL A 14 9.92 3.93 0.56
N TYR A 15 10.97 4.52 -0.02
CA TYR A 15 12.13 5.07 0.67
C TYR A 15 12.65 6.31 -0.04
N GLN A 16 13.40 7.17 0.66
CA GLN A 16 13.78 8.52 0.20
C GLN A 16 14.60 8.54 -1.09
N HIS A 17 15.41 7.50 -1.34
CA HIS A 17 16.28 7.39 -2.52
C HIS A 17 15.75 6.36 -3.53
N GLN A 18 14.44 6.13 -3.56
CA GLN A 18 13.85 5.19 -4.49
C GLN A 18 13.92 5.72 -5.93
N GLU A 19 14.59 4.97 -6.79
CA GLU A 19 14.61 5.25 -8.22
C GLU A 19 13.33 4.76 -8.91
N GLY A 20 12.91 5.53 -9.92
CA GLY A 20 11.74 5.24 -10.73
C GLY A 20 10.40 5.60 -10.07
N PRO A 21 9.28 5.09 -10.60
CA PRO A 21 7.95 5.48 -10.17
C PRO A 21 7.64 5.06 -8.72
N PRO A 22 6.78 5.80 -8.01
CA PRO A 22 6.24 5.42 -6.70
C PRO A 22 5.73 3.97 -6.64
N ARG A 23 6.04 3.26 -5.56
CA ARG A 23 5.75 1.81 -5.41
C ARG A 23 4.83 1.47 -4.25
N MET A 24 4.49 2.42 -3.38
CA MET A 24 3.57 2.21 -2.27
C MET A 24 2.27 2.96 -2.52
N LEU A 25 1.14 2.27 -2.38
CA LEU A 25 -0.19 2.88 -2.42
C LEU A 25 -0.63 3.13 -0.98
N ALA A 26 -0.93 4.38 -0.65
CA ALA A 26 -1.20 4.82 0.70
C ALA A 26 -2.55 5.52 0.84
N LEU A 27 -3.14 5.43 2.04
CA LEU A 27 -4.30 6.21 2.49
C LEU A 27 -3.87 7.17 3.60
N GLY A 28 -3.62 8.43 3.23
CA GLY A 28 -2.90 9.38 4.09
C GLY A 28 -1.48 8.86 4.37
N THR A 29 -1.12 8.66 5.63
CA THR A 29 0.21 8.16 6.04
C THR A 29 0.34 6.63 6.01
N GLU A 30 -0.75 5.89 5.78
CA GLU A 30 -0.75 4.43 5.90
C GLU A 30 -0.59 3.75 4.54
N GLY A 31 0.50 3.00 4.36
CA GLY A 31 0.69 2.14 3.21
C GLY A 31 -0.26 0.95 3.24
N VAL A 32 -1.20 0.88 2.31
CA VAL A 32 -2.18 -0.22 2.20
C VAL A 32 -1.75 -1.30 1.21
N ALA A 33 -0.91 -0.94 0.23
CA ALA A 33 -0.29 -1.90 -0.67
C ALA A 33 1.12 -1.44 -1.07
N ARG A 34 1.99 -2.41 -1.39
CA ARG A 34 3.39 -2.15 -1.74
C ARG A 34 3.84 -3.06 -2.88
N MET A 35 4.25 -2.46 -3.98
CA MET A 35 4.91 -3.11 -5.10
C MET A 35 6.37 -3.39 -4.77
N GLU A 36 6.83 -4.58 -5.10
CA GLU A 36 8.20 -5.02 -4.93
C GLU A 36 8.68 -5.79 -6.14
N GLN A 37 9.99 -5.72 -6.38
CA GLN A 37 10.64 -6.48 -7.42
C GLN A 37 11.53 -7.52 -6.78
N ARG A 38 11.48 -8.75 -7.28
CA ARG A 38 12.42 -9.77 -6.85
C ARG A 38 13.80 -9.46 -7.42
N VAL A 39 14.83 -9.56 -6.58
CA VAL A 39 16.23 -9.30 -6.95
C VAL A 39 16.78 -10.39 -7.87
N ASP A 40 16.31 -11.62 -7.73
CA ASP A 40 16.80 -12.79 -8.48
C ASP A 40 16.32 -12.85 -9.93
N THR A 41 15.04 -12.57 -10.14
CA THR A 41 14.31 -12.83 -11.39
C THR A 41 13.84 -11.54 -12.06
N GLY A 42 13.90 -10.40 -11.35
CA GLY A 42 13.31 -9.14 -11.81
C GLY A 42 11.77 -9.16 -11.84
N ALA A 43 11.14 -10.25 -11.39
CA ALA A 43 9.69 -10.38 -11.40
C ALA A 43 9.04 -9.46 -10.38
N TRP A 44 7.90 -8.86 -10.76
CA TRP A 44 7.15 -7.96 -9.90
C TRP A 44 6.11 -8.72 -9.08
N TYR A 45 5.88 -8.24 -7.86
CA TYR A 45 4.80 -8.71 -7.02
C TYR A 45 4.30 -7.57 -6.14
N ILE A 46 3.13 -7.75 -5.55
CA ILE A 46 2.51 -6.77 -4.66
C ILE A 46 2.11 -7.41 -3.34
N TYR A 47 2.39 -6.69 -2.25
CA TYR A 47 1.77 -6.94 -0.94
C TYR A 47 0.48 -6.15 -0.84
N LEU A 48 -0.62 -6.85 -0.61
CA LEU A 48 -1.91 -6.30 -0.26
C LEU A 48 -2.11 -6.39 1.26
N ASP A 49 -3.02 -5.54 1.76
CA ASP A 49 -3.30 -5.40 3.19
C ASP A 49 -2.02 -5.11 4.00
N TYR A 50 -1.12 -4.30 3.44
CA TYR A 50 0.21 -4.03 4.01
C TYR A 50 0.12 -3.37 5.39
N HIS A 51 -0.91 -2.54 5.63
CA HIS A 51 -1.23 -1.92 6.92
C HIS A 51 -1.60 -2.93 8.01
N LEU A 52 -1.95 -4.17 7.65
CA LEU A 52 -2.27 -5.24 8.59
C LEU A 52 -1.08 -6.18 8.84
N GLN A 53 0.10 -5.87 8.32
CA GLN A 53 1.29 -6.69 8.54
C GLN A 53 1.60 -6.82 10.03
N ARG A 54 1.62 -8.05 10.51
CA ARG A 54 2.00 -8.40 11.88
C ARG A 54 2.84 -9.67 11.86
N ILE A 55 3.59 -9.92 12.93
CA ILE A 55 4.45 -11.11 13.04
C ILE A 55 3.64 -12.41 12.85
N ASP A 56 2.41 -12.44 13.35
CA ASP A 56 1.48 -13.57 13.31
C ASP A 56 0.59 -13.61 12.05
N ARG A 57 0.58 -12.54 11.25
CA ARG A 57 -0.27 -12.41 10.06
C ARG A 57 0.55 -12.06 8.83
N PRO A 58 0.82 -13.03 7.93
CA PRO A 58 1.51 -12.74 6.68
C PRO A 58 0.67 -11.83 5.80
N THR A 59 1.32 -10.85 5.16
CA THR A 59 0.69 -9.99 4.15
C THR A 59 0.28 -10.80 2.94
N ARG A 60 -0.86 -10.42 2.34
CA ARG A 60 -1.35 -11.12 1.14
C ARG A 60 -0.49 -10.74 -0.06
N ARG A 61 0.34 -11.66 -0.51
CA ARG A 61 1.22 -11.45 -1.66
C ARG A 61 0.57 -11.94 -2.95
N ARG A 62 0.70 -11.17 -4.03
CA ARG A 62 0.26 -11.55 -5.39
C ARG A 62 1.40 -11.28 -6.38
N ASP A 63 1.70 -12.26 -7.22
CA ASP A 63 2.67 -12.09 -8.30
C ASP A 63 2.04 -11.28 -9.45
N CYS A 64 2.83 -10.42 -10.08
CA CYS A 64 2.41 -9.51 -11.14
C CYS A 64 3.16 -9.83 -12.44
N SER A 65 2.50 -9.68 -13.58
CA SER A 65 3.14 -9.84 -14.90
C SER A 65 4.08 -8.69 -15.26
N SER A 66 3.79 -7.48 -14.79
CA SER A 66 4.65 -6.30 -14.92
C SER A 66 4.40 -5.30 -13.79
N PHE A 67 5.25 -4.26 -13.71
CA PHE A 67 5.03 -3.15 -12.79
C PHE A 67 3.70 -2.42 -13.08
N GLU A 68 3.43 -2.10 -14.35
CA GLU A 68 2.21 -1.39 -14.74
C GLU A 68 0.95 -2.22 -14.48
N ALA A 69 1.01 -3.54 -14.78
CA ALA A 69 -0.08 -4.45 -14.51
C ALA A 69 -0.38 -4.56 -13.00
N GLY A 70 0.66 -4.64 -12.18
CA GLY A 70 0.52 -4.63 -10.72
C GLY A 70 -0.09 -3.33 -10.20
N ARG A 71 0.36 -2.17 -10.71
CA ARG A 71 -0.21 -0.87 -10.37
C ARG A 71 -1.68 -0.75 -10.73
N ALA A 72 -2.04 -1.09 -11.97
CA ALA A 72 -3.43 -1.03 -12.42
C ALA A 72 -4.33 -1.98 -11.62
N GLY A 73 -3.84 -3.19 -11.31
CA GLY A 73 -4.53 -4.14 -10.45
C GLY A 73 -4.73 -3.62 -9.02
N ALA A 74 -3.74 -2.93 -8.45
CA ALA A 74 -3.82 -2.32 -7.13
C ALA A 74 -4.85 -1.17 -7.09
N GLU A 75 -4.90 -0.35 -8.13
CA GLU A 75 -5.89 0.73 -8.25
C GLU A 75 -7.31 0.16 -8.31
N ILE A 76 -7.55 -0.85 -9.14
CA ILE A 76 -8.84 -1.56 -9.20
C ILE A 76 -9.18 -2.20 -7.85
N TRP A 77 -8.20 -2.81 -7.18
CA TRP A 77 -8.39 -3.43 -5.88
C TRP A 77 -8.80 -2.40 -4.82
N VAL A 78 -8.18 -1.23 -4.78
CA VAL A 78 -8.56 -0.13 -3.87
C VAL A 78 -9.99 0.32 -4.15
N CYS A 79 -10.36 0.57 -5.41
CA CYS A 79 -11.73 0.98 -5.73
C CYS A 79 -12.77 -0.07 -5.29
N ARG A 80 -12.43 -1.37 -5.35
CA ARG A 80 -13.33 -2.45 -4.91
C ARG A 80 -13.42 -2.62 -3.40
N HIS A 81 -12.40 -2.22 -2.65
CA HIS A 81 -12.29 -2.47 -1.21
C HIS A 81 -12.18 -1.17 -0.41
N GLU A 82 -12.58 -0.05 -0.99
CA GLU A 82 -12.37 1.29 -0.43
C GLU A 82 -12.90 1.40 1.00
N GLU A 83 -14.17 1.05 1.23
CA GLU A 83 -14.83 1.13 2.53
C GLU A 83 -14.07 0.34 3.59
N ARG A 84 -13.78 -0.93 3.31
CA ARG A 84 -12.99 -1.81 4.19
C ARG A 84 -11.63 -1.21 4.53
N LEU A 85 -10.90 -0.71 3.52
CA LEU A 85 -9.57 -0.14 3.73
C LEU A 85 -9.62 1.12 4.61
N ARG A 86 -10.65 1.96 4.43
CA ARG A 86 -10.84 3.15 5.27
C ARG A 86 -11.12 2.77 6.72
N GLU A 87 -11.99 1.80 6.96
CA GLU A 87 -12.30 1.30 8.31
C GLU A 87 -11.06 0.72 9.01
N GLU A 88 -10.33 -0.17 8.32
CA GLU A 88 -9.13 -0.81 8.85
C GLU A 88 -8.04 0.24 9.18
N VAL A 89 -7.81 1.21 8.29
CA VAL A 89 -6.85 2.29 8.51
C VAL A 89 -7.29 3.22 9.64
N ALA A 90 -8.59 3.53 9.75
CA ALA A 90 -9.12 4.34 10.83
C ALA A 90 -8.93 3.64 12.19
N ALA A 91 -9.19 2.33 12.26
CA ALA A 91 -8.95 1.53 13.46
C ALA A 91 -7.48 1.53 13.88
N ILE A 92 -6.55 1.38 12.92
CA ILE A 92 -5.11 1.47 13.19
C ILE A 92 -4.74 2.85 13.73
N LYS A 93 -5.20 3.92 13.08
CA LYS A 93 -4.92 5.30 13.51
C LYS A 93 -5.46 5.58 14.92
N ALA A 94 -6.65 5.06 15.25
CA ALA A 94 -7.25 5.21 16.57
C ALA A 94 -6.49 4.43 17.66
N ALA A 95 -5.94 3.25 17.32
CA ALA A 95 -5.18 2.42 18.25
C ALA A 95 -3.73 2.91 18.48
N ARG A 96 -3.20 3.80 17.64
CA ARG A 96 -1.84 4.32 17.82
C ARG A 96 -1.74 5.17 19.09
N PRO A 97 -0.72 4.95 19.93
CA PRO A 97 -0.45 5.81 21.06
C PRO A 97 -0.26 7.24 20.56
N ARG A 98 -1.16 8.14 20.96
CA ARG A 98 -0.93 9.57 20.77
C ARG A 98 0.13 9.95 21.78
N HIS A 99 1.34 10.24 21.31
CA HIS A 99 2.32 10.88 22.18
C HIS A 99 1.74 12.24 22.59
N CYS A 100 1.20 12.33 23.80
CA CYS A 100 1.06 13.62 24.47
C CYS A 100 2.50 14.07 24.76
N GLY A 101 3.01 14.99 23.94
CA GLY A 101 4.32 15.57 24.19
C GLY A 101 4.33 16.19 25.58
N SER A 102 5.11 15.60 26.49
CA SER A 102 5.55 16.29 27.70
C SER A 102 6.65 17.25 27.27
N GLY A 103 6.24 18.46 26.91
CA GLY A 103 7.12 19.62 26.87
C GLY A 103 7.38 20.15 28.27
#